data_AF-A0A1H7IUQ0-F1
#
_entry.id   AF-A0A1H7IUQ0-F1
#
_cell.length_a   1.000
_cell.length_b   1.000
_cell.length_c   1.000
_cell.angle_alpha   90.00
_cell.angle_beta   90.00
_cell.angle_gamma   90.00
#
_symmetry.space_group_name_H-M   'P 1'
#
loop_
_entity.id
_entity.type
_entity.pdbx_description
1 polymer ?
#
loop_
_entity_poly.entity_id
_entity_poly.type
_entity_poly.pdbx_seq_one_letter_code
_entity_poly.pdbx_strand_id
1 'polypeptide(L)'
;MRSVDLRLEPVEEILARAESALQVQLDRATLVRKRRSIGAVTTRGTWVRIERRPWAKVDGQGWNGTQSAASLHGIAKPQWYAGLTWRDSAEPAVWQVDETALLPCQPIGTAVLAEAPQLPDAWWKAFNASLDALAGSRTTRVATPDTETLTVGGITGAISAAFGVAVEADFGPWAPAHADLNWANMTGPEFCLFDWEDWGNAPRGLDAASLWAASLAVPELAKKVREERHEDLSGRDGKLMLLFALSKFAGPGAHPDDPRVAPGREEAARLLRQLDGV
;
A
#
# COMPACT_ATOMS: atom_id res chain seq x y z
N MET A 1 15.27 -22.25 -2.79
CA MET A 1 15.55 -20.97 -3.48
C MET A 1 16.43 -20.15 -2.56
N ARG A 2 17.56 -19.61 -3.03
CA ARG A 2 18.42 -18.75 -2.21
C ARG A 2 17.62 -17.49 -1.85
N SER A 3 17.64 -17.11 -0.57
CA SER A 3 17.14 -15.80 -0.17
C SER A 3 18.16 -14.75 -0.60
N VAL A 4 17.85 -14.01 -1.67
CA VAL A 4 18.70 -12.92 -2.18
C VAL A 4 18.40 -11.64 -1.40
N ASP A 5 19.44 -11.01 -0.86
CA ASP A 5 19.34 -9.73 -0.15
C ASP A 5 20.11 -8.65 -0.91
N LEU A 6 19.39 -7.81 -1.66
CA LEU A 6 19.98 -6.77 -2.49
C LEU A 6 20.67 -5.64 -1.71
N ARG A 7 20.73 -5.71 -0.38
CA ARG A 7 21.63 -4.85 0.43
C ARG A 7 23.07 -5.34 0.44
N LEU A 8 23.27 -6.64 0.19
CA LEU A 8 24.55 -7.32 0.33
C LEU A 8 25.12 -7.81 -1.00
N GLU A 9 24.27 -8.08 -1.99
CA GLU A 9 24.71 -8.58 -3.30
C GLU A 9 25.42 -7.51 -4.14
N PRO A 10 26.30 -7.87 -5.09
CA PRO A 10 26.74 -6.96 -6.14
C PRO A 10 25.56 -6.53 -7.03
N VAL A 11 25.48 -5.25 -7.38
CA VAL A 11 24.34 -4.69 -8.14
C VAL A 11 24.73 -3.95 -9.42
N GLU A 12 26.02 -3.79 -9.71
CA GLU A 12 26.47 -2.94 -10.83
C GLU A 12 25.96 -3.43 -12.20
N GLU A 13 25.95 -4.73 -12.45
CA GLU A 13 25.41 -5.27 -13.71
C GLU A 13 23.91 -5.02 -13.86
N ILE A 14 23.16 -5.08 -12.75
CA ILE A 14 21.72 -4.83 -12.71
C ILE A 14 21.46 -3.34 -12.98
N LEU A 15 22.23 -2.46 -12.35
CA LEU A 15 22.15 -1.01 -12.55
C LEU A 15 22.49 -0.64 -13.99
N ALA A 16 23.61 -1.14 -14.52
CA ALA A 16 24.03 -0.87 -15.91
C ALA A 16 23.02 -1.35 -16.94
N ARG A 17 22.37 -2.50 -16.69
CA ARG A 17 21.29 -3.00 -17.55
C ARG A 17 20.07 -2.09 -17.53
N ALA A 18 19.65 -1.62 -16.36
CA ALA A 18 18.53 -0.68 -16.23
C ALA A 18 18.83 0.67 -16.90
N GLU A 19 20.04 1.21 -16.70
CA GLU A 19 20.52 2.45 -17.31
C GLU A 19 20.53 2.39 -18.83
N SER A 20 21.10 1.31 -19.39
CA SER A 20 21.15 1.08 -20.82
C SER A 20 19.75 0.98 -21.44
N ALA A 21 18.86 0.21 -20.80
CA ALA A 21 17.53 -0.03 -21.34
C ALA A 21 16.60 1.19 -21.26
N LEU A 22 16.65 1.96 -20.18
CA LEU A 22 15.83 3.17 -20.01
C LEU A 22 16.50 4.44 -20.56
N GLN A 23 17.75 4.31 -21.05
CA GLN A 23 18.59 5.42 -21.47
C GLN A 23 18.67 6.52 -20.39
N VAL A 24 18.95 6.10 -19.15
CA VAL A 24 19.15 6.96 -17.97
C VAL A 24 20.54 6.77 -17.42
N GLN A 25 20.97 7.73 -16.60
CA GLN A 25 22.09 7.55 -15.69
C GLN A 25 21.58 7.75 -14.28
N LEU A 26 21.81 6.78 -13.40
CA LEU A 26 21.41 6.86 -12.00
C LEU A 26 22.51 7.51 -11.19
N ASP A 27 22.13 8.45 -10.32
CA ASP A 27 23.03 9.02 -9.33
C ASP A 27 23.27 8.00 -8.22
N ARG A 28 24.46 7.39 -8.24
CA ARG A 28 24.89 6.39 -7.26
C ARG A 28 24.91 6.94 -5.83
N ALA A 29 25.04 8.25 -5.62
CA ALA A 29 24.97 8.87 -4.30
C ALA A 29 23.56 8.81 -3.67
N THR A 30 22.53 8.61 -4.49
CA THR A 30 21.12 8.53 -4.07
C THR A 30 20.60 7.10 -3.93
N LEU A 31 21.49 6.10 -4.04
CA LEU A 31 21.10 4.70 -4.01
C LEU A 31 20.44 4.31 -2.68
N VAL A 32 19.19 3.88 -2.78
CA VAL A 32 18.44 3.24 -1.70
C VAL A 32 18.37 1.75 -1.98
N ARG A 33 18.94 0.94 -1.08
CA ARG A 33 18.95 -0.52 -1.20
C ARG A 33 18.09 -1.16 -0.11
N LYS A 34 17.10 -1.95 -0.53
CA LYS A 34 16.24 -2.78 0.33
C LYS A 34 16.53 -4.25 0.03
N ARG A 35 15.89 -5.17 0.77
CA ARG A 35 16.09 -6.62 0.59
C ARG A 35 15.78 -7.09 -0.83
N ARG A 36 14.73 -6.54 -1.45
CA ARG A 36 14.24 -6.96 -2.78
C ARG A 36 14.28 -5.86 -3.84
N SER A 37 14.60 -4.62 -3.48
CA SER A 37 14.59 -3.51 -4.42
C SER A 37 15.76 -2.56 -4.23
N ILE A 38 16.10 -1.87 -5.30
CA ILE A 38 17.10 -0.82 -5.39
C ILE A 38 16.41 0.37 -6.06
N GLY A 39 16.67 1.58 -5.62
CA GLY A 39 16.23 2.75 -6.34
C GLY A 39 17.22 3.89 -6.26
N ALA A 40 17.18 4.77 -7.25
CA ALA A 40 18.02 5.96 -7.32
C ALA A 40 17.37 7.05 -8.17
N VAL A 41 17.75 8.28 -7.89
CA VAL A 41 17.45 9.43 -8.74
C VAL A 41 18.27 9.33 -10.03
N THR A 42 17.71 9.75 -11.15
CA THR A 42 18.44 9.86 -12.42
C THR A 42 18.99 11.26 -12.63
N THR A 43 19.99 11.40 -13.50
CA THR A 43 20.53 12.72 -13.91
C THR A 43 19.50 13.61 -14.62
N ARG A 44 18.37 13.05 -15.09
CA ARG A 44 17.26 13.81 -15.69
C ARG A 44 16.14 14.16 -14.71
N GLY A 45 16.35 13.96 -13.41
CA GLY A 45 15.39 14.34 -12.37
C GLY A 45 14.18 13.41 -12.31
N THR A 46 14.38 12.12 -12.54
CA THR A 46 13.36 11.06 -12.35
C THR A 46 13.82 10.07 -11.29
N TRP A 47 12.93 9.21 -10.83
CA TRP A 47 13.24 8.10 -9.92
C TRP A 47 13.18 6.78 -10.69
N VAL A 48 14.16 5.91 -10.51
CA VAL A 48 14.11 4.54 -11.01
C VAL A 48 14.09 3.57 -9.84
N ARG A 49 13.13 2.65 -9.85
CA ARG A 49 13.05 1.52 -8.91
C ARG A 49 13.27 0.22 -9.68
N ILE A 50 14.21 -0.58 -9.20
CA ILE A 50 14.53 -1.93 -9.69
C ILE A 50 14.12 -2.91 -8.60
N GLU A 51 13.24 -3.84 -8.89
CA GLU A 51 12.81 -4.86 -7.95
C GLU A 51 13.06 -6.27 -8.48
N ARG A 52 13.43 -7.16 -7.57
CA ARG A 52 13.54 -8.59 -7.80
C ARG A 52 12.39 -9.34 -7.12
N ARG A 53 11.65 -10.13 -7.90
CA ARG A 53 10.59 -11.00 -7.41
C ARG A 53 10.85 -12.47 -7.78
N PRO A 54 10.53 -13.45 -6.92
CA PRO A 54 10.52 -14.86 -7.31
C PRO A 54 9.58 -15.10 -8.48
N TRP A 55 9.95 -15.97 -9.42
CA TRP A 55 9.10 -16.33 -10.57
C TRP A 55 7.74 -16.88 -10.13
N ALA A 56 7.69 -17.62 -9.02
CA ALA A 56 6.46 -18.16 -8.46
C ALA A 56 5.46 -17.09 -7.96
N LYS A 57 5.93 -15.84 -7.78
CA LYS A 57 5.08 -14.68 -7.43
C LYS A 57 4.76 -13.82 -8.67
N VAL A 58 5.09 -14.31 -9.87
CA VAL A 58 4.74 -13.71 -11.16
C VAL A 58 3.54 -14.47 -11.71
N ASP A 59 2.41 -14.39 -11.01
CA ASP A 59 1.12 -14.88 -11.46
C ASP A 59 0.08 -13.74 -11.53
N GLY A 60 -0.75 -13.78 -12.57
CA GLY A 60 -1.80 -12.79 -12.79
C GLY A 60 -1.31 -11.35 -12.92
N GLN A 61 -1.59 -10.53 -11.90
CA GLN A 61 -1.50 -9.06 -11.92
C GLN A 61 -0.38 -8.50 -11.02
N GLY A 62 0.28 -9.37 -10.25
CA GLY A 62 1.26 -8.99 -9.22
C GLY A 62 2.60 -8.48 -9.75
N TRP A 63 2.69 -8.03 -11.00
CA TRP A 63 3.98 -7.67 -11.63
C TRP A 63 3.98 -6.36 -12.41
N ASN A 64 2.83 -5.71 -12.62
CA ASN A 64 2.77 -4.47 -13.40
C ASN A 64 1.94 -3.39 -12.70
N GLY A 65 1.85 -3.42 -11.36
CA GLY A 65 1.05 -2.48 -10.57
C GLY A 65 1.37 -1.02 -10.88
N THR A 66 2.65 -0.63 -10.71
CA THR A 66 3.14 0.73 -10.96
C THR A 66 2.85 1.21 -12.38
N GLN A 67 3.20 0.40 -13.39
CA GLN A 67 2.88 0.70 -14.78
C GLN A 67 1.37 0.82 -15.02
N SER A 68 0.57 -0.11 -14.49
CA SER A 68 -0.89 -0.11 -14.68
C SER A 68 -1.54 1.11 -14.04
N ALA A 69 -1.01 1.58 -12.91
CA ALA A 69 -1.47 2.79 -12.25
C ALA A 69 -1.25 4.05 -13.10
N ALA A 70 -0.41 4.01 -14.15
CA ALA A 70 -0.28 5.10 -15.11
C ALA A 70 -1.61 5.44 -15.82
N SER A 71 -2.51 4.46 -15.95
CA SER A 71 -3.86 4.64 -16.53
C SER A 71 -4.85 5.37 -15.61
N LEU A 72 -4.51 5.56 -14.33
CA LEU A 72 -5.37 6.25 -13.38
C LEU A 72 -5.24 7.76 -13.52
N HIS A 73 -6.37 8.46 -13.48
CA HIS A 73 -6.48 9.90 -13.66
C HIS A 73 -7.13 10.57 -12.46
N GLY A 74 -6.83 11.84 -12.23
CA GLY A 74 -7.39 12.60 -11.09
C GLY A 74 -6.78 12.27 -9.73
N ILE A 75 -5.72 11.45 -9.71
CA ILE A 75 -5.01 11.04 -8.50
C ILE A 75 -3.66 11.76 -8.45
N ALA A 76 -3.33 12.36 -7.31
CA ALA A 76 -1.99 12.89 -7.05
C ALA A 76 -1.01 11.74 -6.82
N LYS A 77 -0.30 11.33 -7.88
CA LYS A 77 0.69 10.25 -7.88
C LYS A 77 1.87 10.57 -8.80
N PRO A 78 3.04 9.95 -8.63
CA PRO A 78 4.14 10.12 -9.56
C PRO A 78 3.74 9.71 -10.97
N GLN A 79 4.10 10.52 -11.96
CA GLN A 79 3.96 10.14 -13.36
C GLN A 79 4.89 8.96 -13.66
N TRP A 80 4.37 7.92 -14.30
CA TRP A 80 5.19 6.82 -14.81
C TRP A 80 5.67 7.16 -16.23
N TYR A 81 6.94 6.91 -16.52
CA TYR A 81 7.55 7.25 -17.81
C TYR A 81 7.83 6.01 -18.66
N ALA A 82 8.49 5.01 -18.07
CA ALA A 82 8.94 3.83 -18.76
C ALA A 82 9.19 2.70 -17.77
N GLY A 83 9.24 1.47 -18.27
CA GLY A 83 9.61 0.32 -17.49
C GLY A 83 10.06 -0.83 -18.37
N LEU A 84 10.75 -1.78 -17.74
CA LEU A 84 11.17 -3.02 -18.40
C LEU A 84 11.16 -4.18 -17.41
N THR A 85 11.09 -5.39 -17.98
CA THR A 85 11.12 -6.62 -17.20
C THR A 85 12.05 -7.61 -17.87
N TRP A 86 12.83 -8.35 -17.08
CA TRP A 86 13.61 -9.47 -17.58
C TRP A 86 13.70 -10.60 -16.58
N ARG A 87 13.85 -11.82 -17.11
CA ARG A 87 14.13 -13.00 -16.30
C ARG A 87 15.58 -13.00 -15.83
N ASP A 88 15.78 -13.32 -14.56
CA ASP A 88 17.10 -13.59 -14.00
C ASP A 88 17.70 -14.84 -14.67
N SER A 89 18.94 -14.75 -15.14
CA SER A 89 19.58 -15.85 -15.89
C SER A 89 20.10 -16.96 -15.00
N ALA A 90 20.34 -16.69 -13.72
CA ALA A 90 20.93 -17.64 -12.78
C ALA A 90 19.88 -18.27 -11.85
N GLU A 91 18.79 -17.56 -11.56
CA GLU A 91 17.79 -17.96 -10.59
C GLU A 91 16.35 -17.87 -11.14
N PRO A 92 15.38 -18.59 -10.56
CA PRO A 92 13.97 -18.48 -10.93
C PRO A 92 13.36 -17.18 -10.37
N ALA A 93 13.81 -16.04 -10.88
CA ALA A 93 13.38 -14.71 -10.49
C ALA A 93 13.16 -13.81 -11.71
N VAL A 94 12.43 -12.73 -11.49
CA VAL A 94 12.18 -11.67 -12.45
C VAL A 94 12.63 -10.35 -11.86
N TRP A 95 13.22 -9.54 -12.72
CA TRP A 95 13.55 -8.17 -12.46
C TRP A 95 12.54 -7.26 -13.12
N GLN A 96 12.03 -6.29 -12.39
CA GLN A 96 11.15 -5.25 -12.87
C GLN A 96 11.80 -3.90 -12.61
N VAL A 97 11.71 -3.01 -13.58
CA VAL A 97 12.22 -1.65 -13.47
C VAL A 97 11.13 -0.70 -13.88
N ASP A 98 10.90 0.31 -13.05
CA ASP A 98 9.95 1.39 -13.31
C ASP A 98 10.66 2.74 -13.13
N GLU A 99 10.50 3.63 -14.11
CA GLU A 99 10.89 5.03 -14.02
C GLU A 99 9.66 5.91 -13.77
N THR A 100 9.74 6.74 -12.74
CA THR A 100 8.68 7.67 -12.36
C THR A 100 9.20 9.09 -12.16
N ALA A 101 8.30 10.07 -12.07
CA ALA A 101 8.62 11.38 -11.54
C ALA A 101 9.16 11.26 -10.11
N LEU A 102 9.96 12.24 -9.71
CA LEU A 102 10.34 12.41 -8.31
C LEU A 102 9.10 12.75 -7.47
N LEU A 103 9.15 12.37 -6.20
CA LEU A 103 8.17 12.80 -5.22
C LEU A 103 8.25 14.33 -5.03
N PRO A 104 7.12 15.04 -4.88
CA PRO A 104 7.13 16.50 -4.74
C PRO A 104 7.77 16.96 -3.42
N CYS A 105 7.72 16.11 -2.40
CA CYS A 105 8.36 16.36 -1.10
C CYS A 105 8.66 15.03 -0.39
N GLN A 106 9.18 15.10 0.84
CA GLN A 106 9.57 13.92 1.60
C GLN A 106 8.34 13.09 2.01
N PRO A 107 8.50 11.75 2.14
CA PRO A 107 7.51 10.91 2.80
C PRO A 107 7.16 11.42 4.20
N ILE A 108 5.91 11.26 4.63
CA ILE A 108 5.43 11.74 5.93
C ILE A 108 6.17 11.06 7.08
N GLY A 109 6.50 9.78 6.95
CA GLY A 109 7.25 9.05 7.97
C GLY A 109 7.19 7.54 7.78
N THR A 110 7.02 6.83 8.89
CA THR A 110 6.84 5.38 8.94
C THR A 110 5.39 5.00 8.67
N ALA A 111 5.13 3.70 8.42
CA ALA A 111 3.78 3.22 8.11
C ALA A 111 2.78 3.52 9.23
N VAL A 112 3.24 3.45 10.48
CA VAL A 112 2.52 3.83 11.70
C VAL A 112 3.25 5.02 12.30
N LEU A 113 2.52 6.09 12.60
CA LEU A 113 3.10 7.29 13.20
C LEU A 113 3.01 7.24 14.72
N ALA A 114 4.04 7.75 15.39
CA ALA A 114 4.04 7.94 16.84
C ALA A 114 3.45 9.30 17.25
N GLU A 115 3.40 10.26 16.31
CA GLU A 115 2.90 11.63 16.54
C GLU A 115 2.08 12.08 15.33
N ALA A 116 1.14 13.01 15.54
CA ALA A 116 0.30 13.54 14.47
C ALA A 116 1.14 14.43 13.53
N PRO A 117 1.14 14.15 12.20
CA PRO A 117 1.85 15.00 11.25
C PRO A 117 1.11 16.34 11.09
N GLN A 118 1.87 17.42 10.97
CA GLN A 118 1.32 18.75 10.74
C GLN A 118 0.99 18.93 9.25
N LEU A 119 -0.20 18.48 8.85
CA LEU A 119 -0.64 18.50 7.44
C LEU A 119 -1.66 19.63 7.21
N PRO A 120 -1.49 20.46 6.17
CA PRO A 120 -2.42 21.55 5.88
C PRO A 120 -3.76 21.03 5.32
N ASP A 121 -4.83 21.82 5.40
CA ASP A 121 -6.15 21.44 4.87
C ASP A 121 -6.12 21.11 3.37
N ALA A 122 -5.24 21.76 2.60
CA ALA A 122 -5.02 21.46 1.19
C ALA A 122 -4.54 20.02 0.97
N TRP A 123 -3.76 19.47 1.91
CA TRP A 123 -3.32 18.07 1.86
C TRP A 123 -4.50 17.12 2.01
N TRP A 124 -5.38 17.34 2.99
CA TRP A 124 -6.58 16.52 3.22
C TRP A 124 -7.56 16.59 2.04
N LYS A 125 -7.71 17.77 1.44
CA LYS A 125 -8.49 17.93 0.21
C LYS A 125 -7.92 17.12 -0.96
N ALA A 126 -6.61 17.15 -1.16
CA ALA A 126 -5.94 16.40 -2.22
C ALA A 126 -5.98 14.88 -1.97
N PHE A 127 -5.84 14.46 -0.71
CA PHE A 127 -6.00 13.09 -0.24
C PHE A 127 -7.40 12.56 -0.58
N ASN A 128 -8.45 13.28 -0.16
CA ASN A 128 -9.82 12.86 -0.41
C ASN A 128 -10.14 12.82 -1.90
N ALA A 129 -9.80 13.87 -2.65
CA ALA A 129 -10.02 13.92 -4.09
C ALA A 129 -9.33 12.76 -4.83
N SER A 130 -8.11 12.38 -4.40
CA SER A 130 -7.36 11.28 -5.00
C SER A 130 -7.98 9.92 -4.71
N LEU A 131 -8.45 9.67 -3.48
CA LEU A 131 -9.12 8.42 -3.14
C LEU A 131 -10.50 8.31 -3.80
N ASP A 132 -11.23 9.42 -3.95
CA ASP A 132 -12.52 9.44 -4.63
C ASP A 132 -12.34 9.18 -6.14
N ALA A 133 -11.32 9.78 -6.75
CA ALA A 133 -10.94 9.50 -8.15
C ALA A 133 -10.51 8.04 -8.35
N LEU A 134 -9.79 7.47 -7.37
CA LEU A 134 -9.43 6.05 -7.39
C LEU A 134 -10.66 5.15 -7.33
N ALA A 135 -11.55 5.37 -6.36
CA ALA A 135 -12.78 4.59 -6.23
C ALA A 135 -13.71 4.71 -7.45
N GLY A 136 -13.67 5.84 -8.16
CA GLY A 136 -14.39 6.06 -9.41
C GLY A 136 -13.74 5.46 -10.67
N SER A 137 -12.51 4.94 -10.57
CA SER A 137 -11.78 4.35 -11.69
C SER A 137 -12.28 2.94 -12.02
N ARG A 138 -11.80 2.37 -13.14
CA ARG A 138 -12.13 1.00 -13.55
C ARG A 138 -10.86 0.19 -13.76
N THR A 139 -10.89 -1.05 -13.32
CA THR A 139 -9.81 -2.00 -13.55
C THR A 139 -10.35 -3.42 -13.48
N THR A 140 -9.65 -4.35 -14.13
CA THR A 140 -9.83 -5.79 -13.88
C THR A 140 -8.92 -6.28 -12.76
N ARG A 141 -8.09 -5.39 -12.20
CA ARG A 141 -7.19 -5.72 -11.12
C ARG A 141 -7.93 -6.10 -9.84
N VAL A 142 -7.36 -7.02 -9.07
CA VAL A 142 -7.78 -7.32 -7.70
C VAL A 142 -6.66 -6.87 -6.78
N ALA A 143 -7.00 -6.17 -5.71
CA ALA A 143 -6.04 -5.67 -4.74
C ALA A 143 -5.21 -6.81 -4.14
N THR A 144 -3.92 -6.58 -3.93
CA THR A 144 -2.99 -7.55 -3.32
C THR A 144 -2.36 -7.04 -2.01
N PRO A 145 -3.16 -6.64 -1.00
CA PRO A 145 -2.60 -6.18 0.27
C PRO A 145 -1.68 -7.25 0.87
N ASP A 146 -0.54 -6.81 1.44
CA ASP A 146 0.50 -7.70 1.94
C ASP A 146 1.05 -8.69 0.89
N THR A 147 0.96 -8.34 -0.40
CA THR A 147 1.36 -9.15 -1.56
C THR A 147 0.55 -10.44 -1.78
N GLU A 148 -0.67 -10.50 -1.24
CA GLU A 148 -1.59 -11.63 -1.40
C GLU A 148 -2.91 -11.17 -2.00
N THR A 149 -3.45 -11.92 -2.97
CA THR A 149 -4.71 -11.55 -3.64
C THR A 149 -5.87 -11.52 -2.65
N LEU A 150 -6.55 -10.38 -2.58
CA LEU A 150 -7.68 -10.20 -1.69
C LEU A 150 -8.86 -11.05 -2.16
N THR A 151 -9.42 -11.83 -1.25
CA THR A 151 -10.62 -12.65 -1.49
C THR A 151 -11.58 -12.50 -0.32
N VAL A 152 -12.88 -12.73 -0.55
CA VAL A 152 -13.89 -12.73 0.52
C VAL A 152 -13.51 -13.71 1.63
N GLY A 153 -13.11 -14.94 1.26
CA GLY A 153 -12.67 -15.94 2.23
C GLY A 153 -11.39 -15.57 2.98
N GLY A 154 -10.45 -14.88 2.32
CA GLY A 154 -9.24 -14.34 2.97
C GLY A 154 -9.58 -13.29 4.02
N ILE A 155 -10.52 -12.39 3.70
CA ILE A 155 -11.00 -11.36 4.63
C ILE A 155 -11.71 -11.99 5.84
N THR A 156 -12.74 -12.81 5.58
CA THR A 156 -13.55 -13.40 6.66
C THR A 156 -12.73 -14.37 7.50
N GLY A 157 -11.81 -15.11 6.89
CA GLY A 157 -10.86 -15.99 7.57
C GLY A 157 -9.91 -15.23 8.48
N ALA A 158 -9.35 -14.10 8.04
CA ALA A 158 -8.47 -13.26 8.86
C ALA A 158 -9.21 -12.67 10.08
N ILE A 159 -10.43 -12.16 9.88
CA ILE A 159 -11.29 -11.67 10.96
C ILE A 159 -11.60 -12.80 11.95
N SER A 160 -11.99 -13.97 11.44
CA SER A 160 -12.35 -15.13 12.28
C SER A 160 -11.15 -15.62 13.10
N ALA A 161 -9.97 -15.71 12.49
CA ALA A 161 -8.76 -16.14 13.17
C ALA A 161 -8.33 -15.15 14.28
N ALA A 162 -8.53 -13.85 14.07
CA ALA A 162 -8.15 -12.83 15.03
C ALA A 162 -9.13 -12.68 16.19
N PHE A 163 -10.44 -12.82 15.94
CA PHE A 163 -11.47 -12.46 16.92
C PHE A 163 -12.39 -13.61 17.34
N GLY A 164 -12.20 -14.82 16.79
CA GLY A 164 -12.95 -16.01 17.19
C GLY A 164 -14.43 -15.99 16.81
N VAL A 165 -14.79 -15.19 15.80
CA VAL A 165 -16.17 -14.98 15.34
C VAL A 165 -16.28 -15.28 13.86
N ALA A 166 -17.35 -15.97 13.45
CA ALA A 166 -17.66 -16.09 12.04
C ALA A 166 -18.38 -14.82 11.57
N VAL A 167 -17.90 -14.21 10.49
CA VAL A 167 -18.57 -13.08 9.85
C VAL A 167 -19.05 -13.48 8.47
N GLU A 168 -20.35 -13.30 8.22
CA GLU A 168 -20.88 -13.37 6.86
C GLU A 168 -20.58 -12.07 6.13
N ALA A 169 -19.90 -12.18 5.00
CA ALA A 169 -19.53 -11.04 4.18
C ALA A 169 -20.18 -11.17 2.79
N ASP A 170 -21.31 -10.47 2.64
CA ASP A 170 -21.88 -10.11 1.35
C ASP A 170 -21.46 -8.67 1.05
N PHE A 171 -20.27 -8.53 0.47
CA PHE A 171 -19.73 -7.21 0.11
C PHE A 171 -20.50 -6.63 -1.07
N GLY A 172 -20.69 -5.31 -1.05
CA GLY A 172 -21.13 -4.59 -2.23
C GLY A 172 -20.12 -4.68 -3.39
N PRO A 173 -20.40 -4.00 -4.52
CA PRO A 173 -19.47 -3.96 -5.64
C PRO A 173 -18.09 -3.48 -5.21
N TRP A 174 -17.06 -4.25 -5.62
CA TRP A 174 -15.68 -3.87 -5.33
C TRP A 174 -15.29 -2.67 -6.19
N ALA A 175 -14.50 -1.78 -5.60
CA ALA A 175 -13.98 -0.57 -6.25
C ALA A 175 -12.45 -0.54 -6.15
N PRO A 176 -11.75 0.16 -7.06
CA PRO A 176 -10.30 0.26 -6.98
C PRO A 176 -9.86 0.89 -5.65
N ALA A 177 -8.82 0.31 -5.06
CA ALA A 177 -8.15 0.75 -3.84
C ALA A 177 -6.62 0.66 -4.05
N HIS A 178 -5.87 1.46 -3.29
CA HIS A 178 -4.40 1.45 -3.27
C HIS A 178 -3.88 0.14 -2.68
N ALA A 179 -4.60 -0.43 -1.71
CA ALA A 179 -4.32 -1.69 -1.02
C ALA A 179 -3.07 -1.73 -0.13
N ASP A 180 -2.24 -0.71 -0.18
CA ASP A 180 -1.18 -0.45 0.81
C ASP A 180 -1.24 1.01 1.31
N LEU A 181 -2.43 1.47 1.71
CA LEU A 181 -2.60 2.85 2.19
C LEU A 181 -2.16 2.97 3.66
N ASN A 182 -0.96 3.52 3.86
CA ASN A 182 -0.38 3.83 5.16
C ASN A 182 0.48 5.11 5.08
N TRP A 183 0.93 5.65 6.22
CA TRP A 183 1.63 6.94 6.27
C TRP A 183 3.01 6.97 5.59
N ALA A 184 3.65 5.81 5.36
CA ALA A 184 4.93 5.75 4.65
C ALA A 184 4.79 5.89 3.14
N ASN A 185 3.58 5.72 2.59
CA ASN A 185 3.30 5.74 1.15
C ASN A 185 2.72 7.09 0.68
N MET A 186 2.87 8.13 1.50
CA MET A 186 2.39 9.48 1.20
C MET A 186 3.44 10.54 1.53
N THR A 187 3.45 11.62 0.78
CA THR A 187 4.34 12.77 1.02
C THR A 187 3.62 13.89 1.78
N GLY A 188 4.39 14.74 2.47
CA GLY A 188 3.91 15.98 3.08
C GLY A 188 4.97 17.10 3.04
N PRO A 189 4.58 18.39 3.00
CA PRO A 189 3.21 18.92 3.12
C PRO A 189 2.39 18.91 1.82
N GLU A 190 3.01 18.63 0.66
CA GLU A 190 2.28 18.41 -0.60
C GLU A 190 1.85 16.94 -0.70
N PHE A 191 0.57 16.69 -0.98
CA PHE A 191 0.05 15.32 -1.06
C PHE A 191 0.47 14.63 -2.36
N CYS A 192 1.06 13.45 -2.23
CA CYS A 192 1.31 12.52 -3.32
C CYS A 192 1.24 11.11 -2.76
N LEU A 193 0.47 10.23 -3.41
CA LEU A 193 0.34 8.82 -3.08
C LEU A 193 1.24 8.01 -4.03
N PHE A 194 2.11 7.17 -3.46
CA PHE A 194 3.08 6.37 -4.19
C PHE A 194 3.09 4.91 -3.70
N ASP A 195 3.89 4.08 -4.36
CA ASP A 195 3.96 2.62 -4.14
C ASP A 195 2.72 1.84 -4.63
N TRP A 196 2.38 2.06 -5.90
CA TRP A 196 1.20 1.50 -6.58
C TRP A 196 1.35 0.03 -7.00
N GLU A 197 2.03 -0.81 -6.23
CA GLU A 197 2.27 -2.19 -6.64
C GLU A 197 1.04 -3.09 -6.44
N ASP A 198 0.31 -2.85 -5.35
CA ASP A 198 -0.73 -3.74 -4.85
C ASP A 198 -2.16 -3.29 -5.20
N TRP A 199 -2.30 -2.16 -5.91
CA TRP A 199 -3.61 -1.58 -6.19
C TRP A 199 -4.49 -2.49 -7.06
N GLY A 200 -5.80 -2.40 -6.84
CA GLY A 200 -6.81 -3.15 -7.58
C GLY A 200 -8.17 -3.05 -6.91
N ASN A 201 -9.16 -3.76 -7.43
CA ASN A 201 -10.49 -3.81 -6.83
C ASN A 201 -10.44 -4.45 -5.44
N ALA A 202 -11.11 -3.84 -4.48
CA ALA A 202 -11.30 -4.30 -3.11
C ALA A 202 -12.70 -3.92 -2.59
N PRO A 203 -13.18 -4.52 -1.49
CA PRO A 203 -14.35 -4.00 -0.79
C PRO A 203 -14.15 -2.54 -0.38
N ARG A 204 -15.25 -1.78 -0.43
CA ARG A 204 -15.23 -0.38 -0.02
C ARG A 204 -14.72 -0.25 1.41
N GLY A 205 -13.80 0.69 1.62
CA GLY A 205 -13.23 1.01 2.93
C GLY A 205 -11.89 0.34 3.23
N LEU A 206 -11.33 -0.52 2.36
CA LEU A 206 -10.01 -1.14 2.59
C LEU A 206 -8.93 -0.09 2.91
N ASP A 207 -8.79 0.91 2.04
CA ASP A 207 -7.80 1.97 2.18
C ASP A 207 -8.04 2.82 3.42
N ALA A 208 -9.27 3.33 3.59
CA ALA A 208 -9.64 4.14 4.75
C ALA A 208 -9.43 3.40 6.08
N ALA A 209 -9.77 2.11 6.14
CA ALA A 209 -9.58 1.27 7.30
C ALA A 209 -8.10 1.03 7.60
N SER A 210 -7.28 0.80 6.56
CA SER A 210 -5.83 0.61 6.69
C SER A 210 -5.16 1.87 7.22
N LEU A 211 -5.50 3.04 6.69
CA LEU A 211 -4.96 4.32 7.17
C LEU A 211 -5.44 4.64 8.59
N TRP A 212 -6.71 4.39 8.90
CA TRP A 212 -7.25 4.57 10.25
C TRP A 212 -6.51 3.67 11.26
N ALA A 213 -6.29 2.40 10.93
CA ALA A 213 -5.52 1.46 11.74
C ALA A 213 -4.06 1.90 11.91
N ALA A 214 -3.43 2.41 10.85
CA ALA A 214 -2.09 2.99 10.87
C ALA A 214 -1.99 4.27 11.74
N SER A 215 -3.12 4.91 12.03
CA SER A 215 -3.21 6.13 12.84
C SER A 215 -3.56 5.85 14.30
N LEU A 216 -3.89 4.61 14.66
CA LEU A 216 -4.53 4.28 15.94
C LEU A 216 -3.65 4.53 17.18
N ALA A 217 -2.34 4.64 16.99
CA ALA A 217 -1.40 5.03 18.04
C ALA A 217 -1.52 6.51 18.45
N VAL A 218 -2.17 7.33 17.62
CA VAL A 218 -2.38 8.77 17.82
C VAL A 218 -3.89 9.05 17.74
N PRO A 219 -4.62 9.06 18.88
CA PRO A 219 -6.09 9.08 18.88
C PRO A 219 -6.73 10.21 18.05
N GLU A 220 -6.18 11.42 18.14
CA GLU A 220 -6.69 12.57 17.36
C GLU A 220 -6.48 12.40 15.85
N LEU A 221 -5.40 11.74 15.44
CA LEU A 221 -5.15 11.42 14.02
C LEU A 221 -6.12 10.34 13.53
N ALA A 222 -6.33 9.29 14.32
CA ALA A 222 -7.32 8.25 14.00
C ALA A 222 -8.74 8.83 13.90
N LYS A 223 -9.11 9.75 14.81
CA LYS A 223 -10.37 10.47 14.76
C LYS A 223 -10.49 11.29 13.47
N LYS A 224 -9.46 12.07 13.13
CA LYS A 224 -9.46 12.87 11.89
C LYS A 224 -9.59 12.00 10.64
N VAL A 225 -8.84 10.90 10.51
CA VAL A 225 -8.98 9.96 9.37
C VAL A 225 -10.40 9.40 9.28
N ARG A 226 -11.01 9.07 10.42
CA ARG A 226 -12.39 8.57 10.46
C ARG A 226 -13.41 9.61 10.03
N GLU A 227 -13.21 10.88 10.40
CA GLU A 227 -14.07 11.99 9.98
C GLU A 227 -13.95 12.24 8.47
N GLU A 228 -12.72 12.32 7.96
CA GLU A 228 -12.43 12.57 6.54
C GLU A 228 -12.96 11.46 5.61
N ARG A 229 -12.91 10.19 6.06
CA ARG A 229 -13.38 9.02 5.30
C ARG A 229 -14.62 8.36 5.91
N HIS A 230 -15.48 9.14 6.58
CA HIS A 230 -16.66 8.63 7.27
C HIS A 230 -17.58 7.79 6.35
N GLU A 231 -17.77 8.23 5.12
CA GLU A 231 -18.63 7.53 4.15
C GLU A 231 -18.12 6.13 3.80
N ASP A 232 -16.80 5.93 3.77
CA ASP A 232 -16.19 4.63 3.48
C ASP A 232 -16.22 3.68 4.68
N LEU A 233 -16.28 4.22 5.90
CA LEU A 233 -16.12 3.47 7.15
C LEU A 233 -17.44 3.18 7.88
N SER A 234 -18.48 3.97 7.63
CA SER A 234 -19.75 3.90 8.38
C SER A 234 -20.65 2.73 7.96
N GLY A 235 -20.56 2.32 6.69
CA GLY A 235 -21.31 1.20 6.13
C GLY A 235 -20.83 -0.17 6.61
N ARG A 236 -21.57 -1.23 6.25
CA ARG A 236 -21.23 -2.62 6.62
C ARG A 236 -19.85 -3.04 6.09
N ASP A 237 -19.59 -2.80 4.81
CA ASP A 237 -18.30 -3.13 4.17
C ASP A 237 -17.13 -2.41 4.86
N GLY A 238 -17.29 -1.12 5.16
CA GLY A 238 -16.32 -0.33 5.90
C GLY A 238 -16.01 -0.89 7.29
N LYS A 239 -17.05 -1.32 8.04
CA LYS A 239 -16.87 -1.96 9.35
C LYS A 239 -16.15 -3.32 9.24
N LEU A 240 -16.45 -4.11 8.21
CA LEU A 240 -15.73 -5.36 7.94
C LEU A 240 -14.26 -5.08 7.56
N MET A 241 -13.99 -4.04 6.77
CA MET A 241 -12.62 -3.61 6.45
C MET A 241 -11.87 -3.07 7.66
N LEU A 242 -12.54 -2.39 8.60
CA LEU A 242 -11.95 -2.02 9.89
C LEU A 242 -11.55 -3.27 10.69
N LEU A 243 -12.43 -4.27 10.79
CA LEU A 243 -12.09 -5.54 11.44
C LEU A 243 -10.92 -6.24 10.74
N PHE A 244 -10.90 -6.26 9.40
CA PHE A 244 -9.79 -6.82 8.62
C PHE A 244 -8.47 -6.07 8.84
N ALA A 245 -8.48 -4.74 8.93
CA ALA A 245 -7.29 -3.96 9.25
C ALA A 245 -6.82 -4.23 10.70
N LEU A 246 -7.75 -4.32 11.65
CA LEU A 246 -7.47 -4.65 13.04
C LEU A 246 -6.93 -6.08 13.20
N SER A 247 -7.41 -7.05 12.41
CA SER A 247 -6.96 -8.46 12.52
C SER A 247 -5.46 -8.61 12.28
N LYS A 248 -4.83 -7.67 11.58
CA LYS A 248 -3.38 -7.68 11.29
C LYS A 248 -2.51 -7.44 12.52
N PHE A 249 -3.03 -6.82 13.58
CA PHE A 249 -2.22 -6.49 14.78
C PHE A 249 -2.93 -6.71 16.11
N ALA A 250 -4.27 -6.80 16.15
CA ALA A 250 -5.04 -6.90 17.40
C ALA A 250 -5.40 -8.35 17.82
N GLY A 251 -5.02 -9.35 17.02
CA GLY A 251 -5.32 -10.76 17.26
C GLY A 251 -4.52 -11.43 18.41
N PRO A 252 -4.58 -12.78 18.53
CA PRO A 252 -3.92 -13.52 19.61
C PRO A 252 -2.39 -13.41 19.61
N GLY A 253 -1.79 -13.21 18.44
CA GLY A 253 -0.34 -13.04 18.24
C GLY A 253 0.13 -11.58 18.25
N ALA A 254 -0.67 -10.66 18.77
CA ALA A 254 -0.33 -9.23 18.82
C ALA A 254 1.00 -8.98 19.54
N HIS A 255 1.83 -8.08 18.99
CA HIS A 255 3.06 -7.66 19.65
C HIS A 255 2.70 -6.86 20.91
N PRO A 256 3.21 -7.23 22.11
CA PRO A 256 2.78 -6.61 23.37
C PRO A 256 3.07 -5.11 23.43
N ASP A 257 4.15 -4.66 22.79
CA ASP A 257 4.56 -3.25 22.79
C ASP A 257 3.98 -2.41 21.64
N ASP A 258 3.09 -2.98 20.81
CA ASP A 258 2.44 -2.19 19.75
C ASP A 258 1.32 -1.33 20.38
N PRO A 259 1.47 0.02 20.37
CA PRO A 259 0.54 0.93 21.06
C PRO A 259 -0.88 0.89 20.49
N ARG A 260 -1.06 0.31 19.29
CA ARG A 260 -2.37 0.19 18.65
C ARG A 260 -3.19 -0.96 19.23
N VAL A 261 -2.57 -1.95 19.87
CA VAL A 261 -3.23 -3.22 20.24
C VAL A 261 -4.41 -3.01 21.18
N ALA A 262 -4.22 -2.27 22.28
CA ALA A 262 -5.28 -2.00 23.23
C ALA A 262 -6.48 -1.26 22.60
N PRO A 263 -6.30 -0.09 21.97
CA PRO A 263 -7.42 0.59 21.29
C PRO A 263 -8.00 -0.23 20.13
N GLY A 264 -7.18 -1.02 19.45
CA GLY A 264 -7.63 -1.90 18.36
C GLY A 264 -8.57 -3.01 18.83
N ARG A 265 -8.29 -3.62 20.00
CA ARG A 265 -9.17 -4.63 20.60
C ARG A 265 -10.48 -4.04 21.09
N GLU A 266 -10.44 -2.85 21.70
CA GLU A 266 -11.64 -2.12 22.12
C GLU A 266 -12.54 -1.82 20.92
N GLU A 267 -11.95 -1.33 19.83
CA GLU A 267 -12.69 -1.03 18.61
C GLU A 267 -13.24 -2.29 17.93
N ALA A 268 -12.46 -3.37 17.87
CA ALA A 268 -12.93 -4.64 17.32
C ALA A 268 -14.18 -5.13 18.07
N ALA A 269 -14.16 -5.11 19.40
CA ALA A 269 -15.31 -5.47 20.21
C ALA A 269 -16.52 -4.56 19.96
N ARG A 270 -16.30 -3.26 19.75
CA ARG A 270 -17.37 -2.30 19.40
C ARG A 270 -17.97 -2.60 18.03
N LEU A 271 -17.15 -2.88 17.03
CA LEU A 271 -17.57 -3.17 15.66
C LEU A 271 -18.36 -4.48 15.56
N LEU A 272 -17.93 -5.52 16.26
CA LEU A 272 -18.65 -6.80 16.30
C LEU A 272 -20.07 -6.64 16.85
N ARG A 273 -20.23 -5.94 17.98
CA ARG A 273 -21.57 -5.63 18.52
C ARG A 273 -22.46 -4.85 17.53
N GLN A 274 -21.87 -4.01 16.68
CA GLN A 274 -22.62 -3.26 15.67
C GLN A 274 -23.00 -4.09 14.45
N LEU A 275 -22.24 -5.15 14.14
CA LEU A 275 -22.48 -6.02 12.99
C LEU A 275 -23.41 -7.19 13.33
N ASP A 276 -23.43 -7.63 14.58
CA ASP A 276 -24.31 -8.69 15.10
C ASP A 276 -25.75 -8.20 15.36
N GLY A 277 -26.01 -6.90 15.19
CA GLY A 277 -27.34 -6.30 15.37
C GLY A 277 -27.80 -6.38 16.82
N VAL A 278 -27.39 -5.40 17.65
CA VAL A 278 -28.19 -5.02 18.82
C VAL A 278 -29.48 -4.35 18.34
#